data_AF-A0AAU6DGE8-F1
#
_entry.id   AF-A0AAU6DGE8-F1
#
_cell.length_a   1.000
_cell.length_b   1.000
_cell.length_c   1.000
_cell.angle_alpha   90.00
_cell.angle_beta   90.00
_cell.angle_gamma   90.00
#
_symmetry.space_group_name_H-M   'P 1'
#
loop_
_entity.id
_entity.type
_entity.pdbx_description
1 polymer ?
#
loop_
_entity_poly.entity_id
_entity_poly.type
_entity_poly.pdbx_seq_one_letter_code
_entity_poly.pdbx_strand_id
1 'polypeptide(L)'
;MRRMKSTAAALGAATVLILACGLGSATATAAPVHGHVVAARQQAAGVCTSAAADSGRTVRGALSRDQVHHELSGLTEPHRAARGYTGSGAADTSGIADKGPLRDGAPDRGLLTDIHPAQGTSFKAIDGSDGSCATQSVSAQLTVQDGSTTIYTPTMYPAGGSCIELVTVYTLSGRSVSAWDWCNSVAFEASVPIDSAFLSTYTDGGSSAYTGRVVKTDAATNSWTAGLYNYRTGSWDTLFTQSGQNQSGRNTGWDINELYSQVGTSGRSDACVDMAGQTFESSNITVRINGSWTRASADNSDTTYDSPAGSFYCPDRTYQMVSAYDHWKAVG
;
A
#
# COMPACT_ATOMS: atom_id res chain seq x y z
N MET A 1 -47.90 17.69 -44.89
CA MET A 1 -48.38 17.04 -46.14
C MET A 1 -47.30 17.16 -47.21
N ARG A 2 -47.06 16.11 -48.04
CA ARG A 2 -46.26 16.12 -49.31
C ARG A 2 -44.76 16.48 -49.15
N ARG A 3 -43.81 15.99 -49.98
CA ARG A 3 -43.75 14.83 -50.91
C ARG A 3 -42.26 14.45 -51.16
N MET A 4 -41.98 13.20 -51.53
CA MET A 4 -40.64 12.69 -51.90
C MET A 4 -40.25 12.96 -53.38
N LYS A 5 -38.93 12.88 -53.66
CA LYS A 5 -38.22 12.44 -54.90
C LYS A 5 -36.70 12.46 -54.58
N SER A 6 -35.79 11.52 -54.92
CA SER A 6 -35.67 10.48 -55.98
C SER A 6 -35.39 11.04 -57.38
N THR A 7 -34.49 10.50 -58.23
CA THR A 7 -33.51 9.37 -58.16
C THR A 7 -32.05 9.92 -58.10
N ALA A 8 -30.90 9.32 -58.45
CA ALA A 8 -30.41 8.05 -59.07
C ALA A 8 -29.00 7.73 -58.49
N ALA A 9 -28.35 6.55 -58.54
CA ALA A 9 -28.36 5.32 -59.36
C ALA A 9 -27.40 5.30 -60.58
N ALA A 10 -26.33 4.48 -60.48
CA ALA A 10 -25.42 4.06 -61.57
C ALA A 10 -24.85 2.66 -61.26
N LEU A 11 -24.57 1.83 -62.28
CA LEU A 11 -24.09 0.45 -62.12
C LEU A 11 -22.55 0.33 -62.21
N GLY A 12 -21.98 -0.71 -61.59
CA GLY A 12 -20.55 -1.08 -61.72
C GLY A 12 -20.37 -2.59 -61.61
N ALA A 13 -19.97 -3.22 -62.72
CA ALA A 13 -19.93 -4.67 -62.97
C ALA A 13 -19.43 -5.60 -61.84
N ALA A 14 -20.06 -6.77 -61.73
CA ALA A 14 -19.50 -7.92 -61.00
C ALA A 14 -18.49 -8.67 -61.88
N THR A 15 -17.40 -9.14 -61.29
CA THR A 15 -16.48 -10.12 -61.92
C THR A 15 -16.27 -11.28 -60.96
N VAL A 16 -16.77 -12.46 -61.34
CA VAL A 16 -16.54 -13.69 -60.59
C VAL A 16 -15.19 -14.26 -61.00
N LEU A 17 -14.28 -14.44 -60.04
CA LEU A 17 -13.06 -15.22 -60.24
C LEU A 17 -13.11 -16.46 -59.34
N ILE A 18 -13.33 -17.62 -59.95
CA ILE A 18 -13.22 -18.91 -59.28
C ILE A 18 -11.74 -19.27 -59.22
N LEU A 19 -11.19 -19.47 -58.03
CA LEU A 19 -9.90 -20.13 -57.83
C LEU A 19 -10.09 -21.31 -56.86
N ALA A 20 -9.64 -22.48 -57.26
CA ALA A 20 -9.98 -23.73 -56.60
C ALA A 20 -8.91 -24.21 -55.61
N CYS A 21 -9.40 -24.82 -54.52
CA CYS A 21 -8.76 -25.88 -53.72
C CYS A 21 -7.23 -25.87 -53.58
N GLY A 22 -6.74 -25.27 -52.50
CA GLY A 22 -5.40 -25.50 -51.95
C GLY A 22 -5.46 -25.77 -50.45
N LEU A 23 -5.86 -26.98 -50.03
CA LEU A 23 -5.97 -27.38 -48.62
C LEU A 23 -4.58 -27.66 -47.99
N GLY A 24 -3.76 -26.63 -47.87
CA GLY A 24 -2.55 -26.65 -47.05
C GLY A 24 -2.93 -26.55 -45.56
N SER A 25 -2.88 -27.67 -44.84
CA SER A 25 -3.14 -27.71 -43.39
C SER A 25 -1.98 -27.09 -42.61
N ALA A 26 -1.90 -25.76 -42.60
CA ALA A 26 -0.97 -25.02 -41.76
C ALA A 26 -1.35 -25.22 -40.29
N THR A 27 -0.66 -26.12 -39.59
CA THR A 27 -0.76 -26.26 -38.14
C THR A 27 -0.19 -25.00 -37.49
N ALA A 28 -1.08 -24.03 -37.23
CA ALA A 28 -0.74 -22.84 -36.46
C ALA A 28 -0.42 -23.24 -35.02
N THR A 29 0.86 -23.46 -34.73
CA THR A 29 1.35 -23.77 -33.39
C THR A 29 1.08 -22.58 -32.48
N ALA A 30 -0.01 -22.64 -31.72
CA ALA A 30 -0.37 -21.57 -30.79
C ALA A 30 0.76 -21.38 -29.78
N ALA A 31 1.40 -20.21 -29.79
CA ALA A 31 2.44 -19.88 -28.83
C ALA A 31 1.85 -19.90 -27.40
N PRO A 32 2.56 -20.45 -26.39
CA PRO A 32 2.00 -20.63 -25.05
C PRO A 32 1.97 -19.31 -24.26
N VAL A 33 0.96 -18.47 -24.50
CA VAL A 33 0.77 -17.13 -23.87
C VAL A 33 0.41 -17.19 -22.37
N HIS A 34 0.65 -18.32 -21.68
CA HIS A 34 0.24 -18.55 -20.29
C HIS A 34 1.39 -18.90 -19.33
N GLY A 35 2.64 -18.92 -19.80
CA GLY A 35 3.80 -19.19 -18.94
C GLY A 35 4.21 -18.06 -17.98
N HIS A 36 4.05 -16.79 -18.40
CA HIS A 36 4.69 -15.66 -17.71
C HIS A 36 4.03 -15.25 -16.37
N VAL A 37 2.70 -15.30 -16.27
CA VAL A 37 1.96 -14.80 -15.09
C VAL A 37 2.22 -15.65 -13.84
N VAL A 38 2.39 -16.96 -14.01
CA VAL A 38 2.68 -17.87 -12.88
C VAL A 38 4.10 -17.66 -12.36
N ALA A 39 5.07 -17.48 -13.26
CA ALA A 39 6.48 -17.25 -12.89
C ALA A 39 6.66 -15.94 -12.11
N ALA A 40 5.99 -14.85 -12.50
CA ALA A 40 6.05 -13.57 -11.79
C ALA A 40 5.52 -13.68 -10.35
N ARG A 41 4.36 -14.34 -10.16
CA ARG A 41 3.80 -14.59 -8.81
C ARG A 41 4.70 -15.48 -7.94
N GLN A 42 5.36 -16.48 -8.53
CA GLN A 42 6.32 -17.31 -7.79
C GLN A 42 7.61 -16.57 -7.42
N GLN A 43 8.05 -15.58 -8.20
CA GLN A 43 9.17 -14.72 -7.82
C GLN A 43 8.82 -13.86 -6.59
N ALA A 44 7.67 -13.18 -6.59
CA ALA A 44 7.26 -12.30 -5.50
C ALA A 44 7.21 -13.01 -4.13
N ALA A 45 6.64 -14.23 -4.10
CA ALA A 45 6.46 -15.01 -2.87
C ALA A 45 7.76 -15.38 -2.14
N GLY A 46 8.90 -15.41 -2.83
CA GLY A 46 10.21 -15.70 -2.22
C GLY A 46 10.98 -14.47 -1.71
N VAL A 47 10.56 -13.25 -2.07
CA VAL A 47 11.40 -12.03 -1.94
C VAL A 47 11.76 -11.73 -0.48
N CYS A 48 10.80 -11.76 0.44
CA CYS A 48 11.06 -11.43 1.85
C CYS A 48 12.05 -12.38 2.53
N THR A 49 11.96 -13.67 2.22
CA THR A 49 12.89 -14.71 2.70
C THR A 49 14.18 -14.83 1.88
N SER A 50 14.34 -14.04 0.81
CA SER A 50 15.48 -14.18 -0.09
C SER A 50 16.77 -13.60 0.50
N ALA A 51 17.91 -14.21 0.14
CA ALA A 51 19.24 -13.65 0.39
C ALA A 51 19.62 -12.53 -0.61
N ALA A 52 18.64 -11.80 -1.15
CA ALA A 52 18.88 -10.68 -2.04
C ALA A 52 19.61 -9.55 -1.29
N ALA A 53 20.72 -9.09 -1.87
CA ALA A 53 21.55 -8.06 -1.27
C ALA A 53 20.92 -6.66 -1.35
N ASP A 54 21.31 -5.79 -0.43
CA ASP A 54 21.16 -4.35 -0.58
C ASP A 54 22.03 -3.85 -1.73
N SER A 55 21.48 -2.98 -2.58
CA SER A 55 22.14 -2.48 -3.79
C SER A 55 23.19 -1.39 -3.52
N GLY A 56 23.20 -0.84 -2.29
CA GLY A 56 23.92 0.38 -1.94
C GLY A 56 23.32 1.66 -2.54
N ARG A 57 22.11 1.60 -3.10
CA ARG A 57 21.44 2.73 -3.78
C ARG A 57 20.21 3.17 -3.01
N THR A 58 19.83 4.43 -3.21
CA THR A 58 18.50 4.93 -2.83
C THR A 58 17.44 4.48 -3.84
N VAL A 59 16.18 4.45 -3.41
CA VAL A 59 15.03 4.21 -4.29
C VAL A 59 14.98 5.23 -5.42
N ARG A 60 14.89 4.72 -6.65
CA ARG A 60 14.83 5.52 -7.87
C ARG A 60 13.50 6.27 -7.94
N GLY A 61 13.57 7.59 -8.11
CA GLY A 61 12.40 8.46 -8.17
C GLY A 61 11.89 8.91 -6.80
N ALA A 62 12.61 8.59 -5.71
CA ALA A 62 12.33 9.18 -4.42
C ALA A 62 12.43 10.72 -4.49
N LEU A 63 11.51 11.39 -3.82
CA LEU A 63 11.41 12.84 -3.73
C LEU A 63 12.50 13.43 -2.81
N SER A 64 12.80 14.72 -2.95
CA SER A 64 13.60 15.42 -1.94
C SER A 64 12.81 15.55 -0.63
N ARG A 65 13.51 15.70 0.50
CA ARG A 65 12.86 15.91 1.81
C ARG A 65 11.86 17.08 1.78
N ASP A 66 12.26 18.19 1.15
CA ASP A 66 11.42 19.39 1.04
C ASP A 66 10.13 19.12 0.24
N GLN A 67 10.19 18.25 -0.77
CA GLN A 67 9.01 17.80 -1.52
C GLN A 67 8.11 16.87 -0.68
N VAL A 68 8.70 15.91 0.05
CA VAL A 68 7.94 15.03 0.98
C VAL A 68 7.18 15.87 2.02
N HIS A 69 7.84 16.87 2.60
CA HIS A 69 7.22 17.78 3.56
C HIS A 69 6.18 18.69 2.88
N HIS A 70 6.43 19.18 1.67
CA HIS A 70 5.43 19.96 0.92
C HIS A 70 4.16 19.17 0.61
N GLU A 71 4.29 17.90 0.21
CA GLU A 71 3.18 17.05 -0.22
C GLU A 71 2.41 16.42 0.96
N LEU A 72 3.09 16.09 2.08
CA LEU A 72 2.52 15.27 3.17
C LEU A 72 2.47 15.95 4.56
N SER A 73 3.05 17.14 4.77
CA SER A 73 3.00 17.81 6.10
C SER A 73 1.57 18.13 6.58
N GLY A 74 0.64 18.40 5.66
CA GLY A 74 -0.77 18.60 5.98
C GLY A 74 -1.47 17.37 6.57
N LEU A 75 -0.90 16.17 6.38
CA LEU A 75 -1.35 14.93 7.02
C LEU A 75 -0.69 14.74 8.40
N THR A 76 0.56 15.20 8.53
CA THR A 76 1.39 14.97 9.71
C THR A 76 0.79 15.56 10.97
N GLU A 77 0.27 16.80 10.94
CA GLU A 77 -0.32 17.43 12.12
C GLU A 77 -1.60 16.71 12.62
N PRO A 78 -2.60 16.39 11.76
CA PRO A 78 -3.74 15.55 12.14
C PRO A 78 -3.35 14.20 12.76
N HIS A 79 -2.40 13.47 12.17
CA HIS A 79 -2.01 12.14 12.69
C HIS A 79 -1.20 12.23 13.98
N ARG A 80 -0.40 13.29 14.15
CA ARG A 80 0.23 13.62 15.44
C ARG A 80 -0.82 13.96 16.50
N ALA A 81 -1.82 14.78 16.19
CA ALA A 81 -2.91 15.11 17.11
C ALA A 81 -3.75 13.87 17.49
N ALA A 82 -4.08 13.01 16.52
CA ALA A 82 -4.79 11.74 16.71
C ALA A 82 -4.04 10.82 17.69
N ARG A 83 -2.73 10.68 17.50
CA ARG A 83 -1.83 9.91 18.39
C ARG A 83 -1.38 10.71 19.63
N GLY A 84 -2.02 11.83 19.96
CA GLY A 84 -1.87 12.56 21.24
C GLY A 84 -0.72 13.56 21.34
N TYR A 85 0.06 13.78 20.28
CA TYR A 85 1.18 14.74 20.28
C TYR A 85 0.70 16.19 20.13
N THR A 86 0.39 16.85 21.24
CA THR A 86 -0.06 18.25 21.26
C THR A 86 1.11 19.24 21.19
N GLY A 87 1.59 19.57 19.97
CA GLY A 87 2.47 20.73 19.75
C GLY A 87 3.50 20.57 18.64
N SER A 88 4.03 21.70 18.17
CA SER A 88 5.10 21.81 17.15
C SER A 88 6.52 21.77 17.74
N GLY A 89 6.66 21.46 19.03
CA GLY A 89 7.93 21.31 19.75
C GLY A 89 8.03 19.95 20.44
N ALA A 90 9.17 19.71 21.11
CA ALA A 90 9.53 18.45 21.76
C ALA A 90 8.38 17.84 22.60
N ALA A 91 8.16 16.53 22.43
CA ALA A 91 7.03 15.83 23.01
C ALA A 91 6.99 15.91 24.55
N ASP A 92 5.81 16.19 25.10
CA ASP A 92 5.48 15.75 26.45
C ASP A 92 5.45 14.21 26.43
N THR A 93 6.39 13.59 27.14
CA THR A 93 6.61 12.14 27.12
C THR A 93 5.78 11.39 28.17
N SER A 94 4.73 12.02 28.72
CA SER A 94 3.82 11.47 29.72
C SER A 94 2.87 10.38 29.19
N GLY A 95 3.44 9.28 28.70
CA GLY A 95 2.78 7.97 28.63
C GLY A 95 1.47 7.96 27.86
N ILE A 96 1.51 8.26 26.55
CA ILE A 96 0.36 8.17 25.67
C ILE A 96 -0.18 6.73 25.68
N ALA A 97 -1.30 6.53 26.38
CA ALA A 97 -1.95 5.23 26.49
C ALA A 97 -2.39 4.71 25.11
N ASP A 98 -2.45 3.39 24.96
CA ASP A 98 -2.74 2.70 23.70
C ASP A 98 -4.15 3.03 23.15
N LYS A 99 -4.23 4.15 22.42
CA LYS A 99 -5.31 4.48 21.51
C LYS A 99 -4.95 3.90 20.14
N GLY A 100 -5.62 2.82 19.77
CA GLY A 100 -5.65 2.33 18.40
C GLY A 100 -6.51 3.25 17.52
N PRO A 101 -7.54 2.76 16.82
CA PRO A 101 -8.46 3.61 16.07
C PRO A 101 -9.06 4.70 17.00
N LEU A 102 -9.11 5.95 16.53
CA LEU A 102 -9.60 7.08 17.34
C LEU A 102 -11.00 6.84 17.90
N ARG A 103 -11.23 7.36 19.11
CA ARG A 103 -12.59 7.61 19.61
C ARG A 103 -13.08 8.96 19.09
N ASP A 104 -14.35 8.98 18.68
CA ASP A 104 -15.07 10.13 18.13
C ASP A 104 -14.79 11.43 18.90
N GLY A 105 -14.34 12.49 18.22
CA GLY A 105 -14.09 13.79 18.86
C GLY A 105 -13.11 14.73 18.15
N ALA A 106 -13.46 15.19 16.95
CA ALA A 106 -12.82 16.33 16.28
C ALA A 106 -13.87 17.43 16.00
N PRO A 107 -13.48 18.73 15.99
CA PRO A 107 -14.46 19.82 16.14
C PRO A 107 -15.17 20.25 14.86
N ASP A 108 -16.50 20.41 14.99
CA ASP A 108 -17.47 21.08 14.12
C ASP A 108 -16.98 21.65 12.76
N ARG A 109 -17.29 20.91 11.68
CA ARG A 109 -17.49 21.46 10.33
C ARG A 109 -18.84 21.04 9.71
N GLY A 110 -19.84 20.68 10.51
CA GLY A 110 -21.12 20.16 10.03
C GLY A 110 -21.06 18.74 9.44
N LEU A 111 -20.00 18.01 9.77
CA LEU A 111 -19.75 16.61 9.43
C LEU A 111 -20.28 15.70 10.54
N LEU A 112 -20.49 14.41 10.26
CA LEU A 112 -20.98 13.48 11.28
C LEU A 112 -19.85 12.91 12.16
N THR A 113 -18.74 12.46 11.56
CA THR A 113 -17.59 11.89 12.28
C THR A 113 -16.35 11.89 11.38
N ASP A 114 -15.17 12.22 11.93
CA ASP A 114 -13.86 11.89 11.35
C ASP A 114 -13.50 10.47 11.81
N ILE A 115 -13.27 9.52 10.89
CA ILE A 115 -13.05 8.10 11.22
C ILE A 115 -11.60 7.69 11.02
N HIS A 116 -11.09 6.83 11.92
CA HIS A 116 -9.74 6.24 11.84
C HIS A 116 -9.72 4.70 12.03
N PRO A 117 -10.42 3.89 11.21
CA PRO A 117 -10.46 2.43 11.36
C PRO A 117 -9.31 1.70 10.64
N ALA A 118 -8.98 0.49 11.12
CA ALA A 118 -7.93 -0.38 10.59
C ALA A 118 -8.34 -1.86 10.51
N GLN A 119 -7.77 -2.62 9.57
CA GLN A 119 -8.01 -4.06 9.36
C GLN A 119 -6.77 -4.75 8.78
N GLY A 120 -6.29 -5.83 9.40
CA GLY A 120 -5.14 -6.60 8.94
C GLY A 120 -4.38 -7.37 10.02
N THR A 121 -3.10 -7.63 9.79
CA THR A 121 -2.24 -8.37 10.73
C THR A 121 -1.61 -7.43 11.75
N SER A 122 -1.69 -7.76 13.04
CA SER A 122 -0.81 -7.20 14.06
C SER A 122 0.37 -8.13 14.32
N PHE A 123 1.57 -7.56 14.50
CA PHE A 123 2.76 -8.30 14.91
C PHE A 123 2.96 -8.18 16.42
N LYS A 124 3.09 -9.31 17.10
CA LYS A 124 3.28 -9.37 18.55
C LYS A 124 4.63 -8.77 18.94
N ALA A 125 4.66 -8.13 20.12
CA ALA A 125 5.91 -7.72 20.74
C ALA A 125 6.65 -8.97 21.25
N ILE A 126 7.64 -9.43 20.49
CA ILE A 126 8.46 -10.62 20.79
C ILE A 126 9.92 -10.21 20.94
N ASP A 127 10.60 -10.83 21.91
CA ASP A 127 12.03 -10.58 22.16
C ASP A 127 12.87 -10.97 20.93
N GLY A 128 13.61 -9.98 20.42
CA GLY A 128 14.40 -10.13 19.20
C GLY A 128 13.66 -9.81 17.89
N SER A 129 12.42 -9.32 17.92
CA SER A 129 11.79 -8.74 16.71
C SER A 129 12.66 -7.63 16.12
N ASP A 130 13.06 -7.82 14.86
CA ASP A 130 14.07 -7.01 14.18
C ASP A 130 13.75 -6.73 12.70
N GLY A 131 12.49 -6.91 12.30
CA GLY A 131 12.00 -6.56 10.96
C GLY A 131 10.61 -7.08 10.61
N SER A 132 10.06 -6.55 9.53
CA SER A 132 8.90 -7.10 8.81
C SER A 132 9.05 -6.88 7.31
N CYS A 133 8.40 -7.73 6.50
CA CYS A 133 8.39 -7.63 5.05
C CYS A 133 7.09 -8.19 4.46
N ALA A 134 6.57 -7.55 3.43
CA ALA A 134 5.34 -7.94 2.75
C ALA A 134 5.34 -7.53 1.26
N THR A 135 4.58 -8.27 0.44
CA THR A 135 4.25 -7.92 -0.94
C THR A 135 2.89 -7.22 -0.97
N GLN A 136 2.89 -5.92 -1.25
CA GLN A 136 1.78 -4.99 -1.12
C GLN A 136 1.34 -4.45 -2.49
N SER A 137 0.05 -4.53 -2.80
CA SER A 137 -0.54 -4.00 -4.04
C SER A 137 -0.53 -2.47 -4.09
N VAL A 138 -0.35 -1.88 -5.27
CA VAL A 138 -0.61 -0.46 -5.52
C VAL A 138 -1.59 -0.23 -6.66
N SER A 139 -2.51 0.72 -6.49
CA SER A 139 -3.35 1.24 -7.58
C SER A 139 -2.81 2.55 -8.14
N ALA A 140 -2.34 2.53 -9.38
CA ALA A 140 -2.03 3.76 -10.13
C ALA A 140 -3.28 4.44 -10.71
N GLN A 141 -4.48 3.98 -10.34
CA GLN A 141 -5.78 4.50 -10.79
C GLN A 141 -6.58 5.15 -9.65
N LEU A 142 -6.46 4.64 -8.41
CA LEU A 142 -7.12 5.24 -7.24
C LEU A 142 -6.73 6.70 -7.13
N THR A 143 -7.74 7.56 -7.10
CA THR A 143 -7.62 9.01 -7.02
C THR A 143 -8.62 9.45 -5.95
N VAL A 144 -8.11 10.05 -4.88
CA VAL A 144 -8.96 10.55 -3.79
C VAL A 144 -9.67 11.83 -4.26
N GLN A 145 -10.98 11.93 -4.00
CA GLN A 145 -11.79 13.07 -4.44
C GLN A 145 -11.95 14.15 -3.38
N ASP A 146 -11.94 13.78 -2.10
CA ASP A 146 -12.07 14.73 -0.99
C ASP A 146 -10.73 15.05 -0.29
N GLY A 147 -10.54 16.32 0.07
CA GLY A 147 -9.30 16.83 0.66
C GLY A 147 -9.07 16.50 2.14
N SER A 148 -10.06 15.95 2.86
CA SER A 148 -9.90 15.39 4.20
C SER A 148 -9.54 13.90 4.17
N THR A 149 -9.86 13.22 3.07
CA THR A 149 -9.66 11.77 2.97
C THR A 149 -8.20 11.44 2.67
N THR A 150 -7.68 10.45 3.37
CA THR A 150 -6.32 9.92 3.24
C THR A 150 -6.36 8.42 3.48
N ILE A 151 -5.93 7.66 2.48
CA ILE A 151 -6.07 6.21 2.46
C ILE A 151 -4.69 5.58 2.54
N TYR A 152 -4.46 4.75 3.55
CA TYR A 152 -3.19 4.13 3.87
C TYR A 152 -3.31 2.62 3.67
N THR A 153 -3.02 2.14 2.46
CA THR A 153 -3.47 0.80 2.04
C THR A 153 -2.53 0.11 1.03
N PRO A 154 -1.74 -0.90 1.44
CA PRO A 154 -1.44 -1.33 2.82
C PRO A 154 -0.37 -0.45 3.50
N THR A 155 -0.22 -0.58 4.82
CA THR A 155 0.91 -0.08 5.62
C THR A 155 1.68 -1.23 6.26
N MET A 156 2.88 -0.98 6.78
CA MET A 156 3.66 -1.95 7.54
C MET A 156 4.61 -1.28 8.56
N TYR A 157 4.47 -1.64 9.83
CA TYR A 157 5.32 -1.22 10.94
C TYR A 157 5.88 -2.45 11.69
N PRO A 158 7.20 -2.66 11.78
CA PRO A 158 7.75 -3.78 12.56
C PRO A 158 7.53 -3.64 14.07
N ALA A 159 7.30 -4.79 14.72
CA ALA A 159 7.43 -4.91 16.18
C ALA A 159 8.89 -4.75 16.63
N GLY A 160 9.11 -4.58 17.94
CA GLY A 160 10.46 -4.45 18.53
C GLY A 160 11.02 -3.02 18.52
N GLY A 161 10.14 -2.01 18.50
CA GLY A 161 10.49 -0.60 18.65
C GLY A 161 10.99 0.07 17.36
N SER A 162 10.26 -0.11 16.24
CA SER A 162 10.67 0.42 14.95
C SER A 162 10.70 1.95 14.89
N CYS A 163 11.78 2.48 14.31
CA CYS A 163 11.88 3.88 13.93
C CYS A 163 11.17 4.22 12.62
N ILE A 164 10.76 3.22 11.83
CA ILE A 164 10.17 3.45 10.51
C ILE A 164 8.88 2.64 10.33
N GLU A 165 7.85 3.30 9.81
CA GLU A 165 6.67 2.68 9.20
C GLU A 165 6.70 2.92 7.69
N LEU A 166 6.39 1.88 6.91
CA LEU A 166 6.29 1.94 5.45
C LEU A 166 4.81 2.03 5.08
N VAL A 167 4.41 3.06 4.34
CA VAL A 167 2.99 3.41 4.11
C VAL A 167 2.74 3.54 2.62
N THR A 168 1.74 2.83 2.10
CA THR A 168 1.19 3.10 0.77
C THR A 168 0.14 4.20 0.88
N VAL A 169 0.50 5.42 0.49
CA VAL A 169 -0.29 6.65 0.70
C VAL A 169 -1.11 7.00 -0.55
N TYR A 170 -2.40 7.32 -0.37
CA TYR A 170 -3.25 7.97 -1.36
C TYR A 170 -3.95 9.19 -0.77
N THR A 171 -3.96 10.28 -1.53
CA THR A 171 -4.45 11.61 -1.15
C THR A 171 -4.98 12.35 -2.38
N LEU A 172 -5.62 13.50 -2.18
CA LEU A 172 -6.05 14.40 -3.26
C LEU A 172 -4.86 14.97 -4.07
N SER A 173 -3.68 15.13 -3.46
CA SER A 173 -2.47 15.63 -4.13
C SER A 173 -1.70 14.57 -4.90
N GLY A 174 -1.76 13.30 -4.48
CA GLY A 174 -1.05 12.22 -5.16
C GLY A 174 -1.10 10.86 -4.47
N ARG A 175 -0.26 9.96 -4.97
CA ARG A 175 -0.15 8.56 -4.53
C ARG A 175 1.31 8.11 -4.51
N SER A 176 1.74 7.51 -3.41
CA SER A 176 3.17 7.23 -3.15
C SER A 176 3.38 6.05 -2.21
N VAL A 177 4.60 5.51 -2.21
CA VAL A 177 5.11 4.66 -1.11
C VAL A 177 6.05 5.51 -0.27
N SER A 178 5.75 5.66 1.02
CA SER A 178 6.36 6.65 1.90
C SER A 178 6.86 6.02 3.20
N ALA A 179 7.84 6.66 3.84
CA ALA A 179 8.37 6.25 5.12
C ALA A 179 8.08 7.31 6.19
N TRP A 180 7.46 6.90 7.29
CA TRP A 180 7.23 7.74 8.47
C TRP A 180 8.33 7.49 9.52
N ASP A 181 8.94 8.55 10.02
CA ASP A 181 9.93 8.56 11.09
C ASP A 181 9.24 8.57 12.47
N TRP A 182 9.26 7.43 13.18
CA TRP A 182 8.74 7.30 14.54
C TRP A 182 9.77 7.60 15.64
N CYS A 183 11.04 7.90 15.30
CA CYS A 183 12.13 8.08 16.29
C CYS A 183 12.61 9.52 16.46
N ASN A 184 12.48 10.40 15.46
CA ASN A 184 13.01 11.76 15.52
C ASN A 184 11.96 12.83 15.17
N SER A 185 11.48 12.93 13.93
CA SER A 185 10.57 14.01 13.52
C SER A 185 9.08 13.74 13.76
N VAL A 186 8.66 12.48 13.86
CA VAL A 186 7.24 12.07 13.95
C VAL A 186 6.46 12.55 12.71
N ALA A 187 7.04 12.34 11.52
CA ALA A 187 6.53 12.81 10.24
C ALA A 187 6.92 11.88 9.08
N PHE A 188 6.36 12.09 7.89
CA PHE A 188 6.90 11.53 6.65
C PHE A 188 8.25 12.16 6.29
N GLU A 189 9.25 11.34 5.97
CA GLU A 189 10.62 11.79 5.68
C GLU A 189 11.21 11.27 4.36
N ALA A 190 10.64 10.22 3.80
CA ALA A 190 10.93 9.77 2.44
C ALA A 190 9.64 9.38 1.72
N SER A 191 9.60 9.57 0.39
CA SER A 191 8.48 9.17 -0.44
C SER A 191 8.93 8.91 -1.88
N VAL A 192 8.32 7.94 -2.57
CA VAL A 192 8.45 7.71 -4.00
C VAL A 192 7.04 7.70 -4.64
N PRO A 193 6.76 8.50 -5.68
CA PRO A 193 5.46 8.50 -6.33
C PRO A 193 5.15 7.17 -7.02
N ILE A 194 3.87 6.73 -6.98
CA ILE A 194 3.41 5.55 -7.72
C ILE A 194 3.14 5.97 -9.18
N ASP A 195 4.23 6.14 -9.93
CA ASP A 195 4.25 6.50 -11.34
C ASP A 195 4.70 5.32 -12.23
N SER A 196 4.86 5.56 -13.54
CA SER A 196 5.34 4.53 -14.47
C SER A 196 6.79 4.08 -14.23
N ALA A 197 7.64 4.92 -13.63
CA ALA A 197 9.02 4.56 -13.30
C ALA A 197 9.08 3.68 -12.05
N PHE A 198 8.27 3.98 -11.03
CA PHE A 198 8.05 3.15 -9.85
C PHE A 198 7.47 1.79 -10.27
N LEU A 199 6.30 1.77 -10.93
CA LEU A 199 5.61 0.53 -11.31
C LEU A 199 6.55 -0.40 -12.08
N SER A 200 7.25 0.13 -13.09
CA SER A 200 8.12 -0.66 -13.94
C SER A 200 9.47 -1.02 -13.30
N THR A 201 9.76 -0.62 -12.06
CA THR A 201 11.04 -0.89 -11.35
C THR A 201 10.84 -1.68 -10.05
N TYR A 202 9.82 -1.35 -9.27
CA TYR A 202 9.57 -1.86 -7.92
C TYR A 202 8.35 -2.77 -7.78
N THR A 203 7.60 -3.03 -8.87
CA THR A 203 6.51 -4.03 -8.85
C THR A 203 6.85 -5.29 -9.65
N ASP A 204 6.12 -6.37 -9.36
CA ASP A 204 6.18 -7.66 -10.04
C ASP A 204 5.86 -7.63 -11.55
N GLY A 205 5.35 -6.50 -12.06
CA GLY A 205 4.92 -6.33 -13.46
C GLY A 205 3.67 -7.12 -13.86
N GLY A 206 2.99 -7.78 -12.92
CA GLY A 206 1.86 -8.69 -13.18
C GLY A 206 0.61 -8.41 -12.33
N SER A 207 0.79 -8.09 -11.06
CA SER A 207 -0.28 -7.67 -10.13
C SER A 207 -0.20 -6.20 -9.73
N SER A 208 0.85 -5.48 -10.15
CA SER A 208 1.17 -4.13 -9.66
C SER A 208 1.39 -4.12 -8.14
N ALA A 209 2.00 -5.17 -7.60
CA ALA A 209 2.42 -5.24 -6.21
C ALA A 209 3.93 -5.06 -6.07
N TYR A 210 4.36 -4.23 -5.11
CA TYR A 210 5.76 -4.10 -4.71
C TYR A 210 6.06 -4.99 -3.51
N THR A 211 7.33 -5.29 -3.25
CA THR A 211 7.73 -5.91 -1.97
C THR A 211 8.56 -4.91 -1.18
N GLY A 212 8.10 -4.56 0.02
CA GLY A 212 8.77 -3.68 0.94
C GLY A 212 9.27 -4.45 2.17
N ARG A 213 10.41 -4.01 2.73
CA ARG A 213 10.90 -4.48 4.03
C ARG A 213 11.28 -3.30 4.91
N VAL A 214 11.11 -3.45 6.21
CA VAL A 214 11.70 -2.57 7.23
C VAL A 214 12.44 -3.45 8.23
N VAL A 215 13.73 -3.21 8.44
CA VAL A 215 14.62 -4.07 9.24
C VAL A 215 15.51 -3.26 10.17
N LYS A 216 15.79 -3.79 11.36
CA LYS A 216 16.76 -3.21 12.31
C LYS A 216 18.17 -3.51 11.79
N THR A 217 18.94 -2.46 11.54
CA THR A 217 20.30 -2.49 10.96
C THR A 217 21.40 -2.30 12.00
N ASP A 218 21.10 -1.62 13.11
CA ASP A 218 21.94 -1.62 14.31
C ASP A 218 21.07 -1.64 15.57
N ALA A 219 21.33 -2.60 16.47
CA ALA A 219 20.61 -2.73 17.74
C ALA A 219 21.13 -1.75 18.81
N ALA A 220 22.38 -1.27 18.72
CA ALA A 220 22.96 -0.38 19.73
C ALA A 220 22.42 1.06 19.64
N THR A 221 22.16 1.55 18.42
CA THR A 221 21.53 2.86 18.16
C THR A 221 20.03 2.79 17.87
N ASN A 222 19.44 1.58 17.86
CA ASN A 222 18.11 1.30 17.32
C ASN A 222 17.93 1.88 15.90
N SER A 223 18.91 1.64 15.02
CA SER A 223 18.83 2.02 13.60
C SER A 223 17.96 1.03 12.84
N TRP A 224 17.08 1.56 12.01
CA TRP A 224 16.20 0.82 11.10
C TRP A 224 16.35 1.34 9.68
N THR A 225 16.15 0.45 8.70
CA THR A 225 16.18 0.78 7.27
C THR A 225 14.93 0.22 6.59
N ALA A 226 14.21 1.09 5.89
CA ALA A 226 13.15 0.73 4.96
C ALA A 226 13.71 0.61 3.54
N GLY A 227 13.37 -0.46 2.84
CA GLY A 227 13.83 -0.72 1.48
C GLY A 227 12.78 -1.38 0.60
N LEU A 228 12.86 -1.11 -0.70
CA LEU A 228 11.97 -1.64 -1.73
C LEU A 228 12.74 -2.60 -2.64
N TYR A 229 12.12 -3.73 -2.99
CA TYR A 229 12.75 -4.71 -3.87
C TYR A 229 12.71 -4.25 -5.33
N ASN A 230 13.89 -4.06 -5.91
CA ASN A 230 14.05 -3.68 -7.32
C ASN A 230 13.93 -4.93 -8.20
N TYR A 231 12.74 -5.16 -8.74
CA TYR A 231 12.43 -6.33 -9.59
C TYR A 231 13.25 -6.37 -10.90
N ARG A 232 13.92 -5.28 -11.29
CA ARG A 232 14.85 -5.28 -12.44
C ARG A 232 16.25 -5.81 -12.11
N THR A 233 16.72 -5.63 -10.87
CA THR A 233 18.09 -5.97 -10.47
C THR A 233 18.18 -7.10 -9.44
N GLY A 234 17.06 -7.51 -8.86
CA GLY A 234 17.02 -8.58 -7.86
C GLY A 234 17.63 -8.19 -6.51
N SER A 235 17.58 -6.91 -6.16
CA SER A 235 18.27 -6.32 -5.00
C SER A 235 17.39 -5.28 -4.30
N TRP A 236 17.69 -4.97 -3.04
CA TRP A 236 16.95 -3.96 -2.27
C TRP A 236 17.55 -2.56 -2.45
N ASP A 237 16.73 -1.59 -2.85
CA ASP A 237 17.10 -0.17 -2.82
C ASP A 237 16.56 0.48 -1.53
N THR A 238 17.34 1.33 -0.89
CA THR A 238 16.97 1.99 0.38
C THR A 238 16.00 3.15 0.14
N LEU A 239 14.84 3.13 0.78
CA LEU A 239 13.92 4.27 0.81
C LEU A 239 14.30 5.26 1.91
N PHE A 240 14.55 4.76 3.13
CA PHE A 240 14.83 5.58 4.31
C PHE A 240 15.62 4.79 5.35
N THR A 241 16.45 5.48 6.14
CA THR A 241 17.18 4.91 7.29
C THR A 241 17.16 5.92 8.43
N GLN A 242 16.82 5.48 9.63
CA GLN A 242 16.64 6.34 10.81
C GLN A 242 16.97 5.57 12.10
N SER A 243 17.46 6.28 13.12
CA SER A 243 17.82 5.73 14.43
C SER A 243 17.24 6.57 15.56
N GLY A 244 17.31 6.07 16.81
CA GLY A 244 16.88 6.80 18.00
C GLY A 244 15.83 6.08 18.82
N GLN A 245 15.19 6.82 19.72
CA GLN A 245 14.16 6.30 20.63
C GLN A 245 12.79 6.34 19.96
N ASN A 246 12.13 5.18 19.88
CA ASN A 246 10.79 5.09 19.30
C ASN A 246 9.79 5.90 20.13
N GLN A 247 9.24 6.95 19.53
CA GLN A 247 8.28 7.86 20.15
C GLN A 247 6.84 7.36 20.03
N SER A 248 6.54 6.33 19.22
CA SER A 248 5.17 5.89 18.89
C SER A 248 4.37 5.32 20.08
N GLY A 249 5.03 5.02 21.19
CA GLY A 249 4.45 4.34 22.36
C GLY A 249 4.21 2.84 22.16
N ARG A 250 4.53 2.28 20.98
CA ARG A 250 4.19 0.90 20.60
C ARG A 250 5.43 0.02 20.46
N ASN A 251 5.37 -1.20 21.04
CA ASN A 251 6.37 -2.26 20.85
C ASN A 251 5.90 -3.41 19.94
N THR A 252 4.59 -3.50 19.70
CA THR A 252 3.95 -4.31 18.65
C THR A 252 4.11 -3.66 17.27
N GLY A 253 3.84 -4.42 16.22
CA GLY A 253 3.81 -3.95 14.83
C GLY A 253 2.47 -4.24 14.13
N TRP A 254 2.42 -3.98 12.82
CA TRP A 254 1.28 -4.28 11.96
C TRP A 254 1.65 -4.39 10.47
N ASP A 255 0.78 -5.02 9.70
CA ASP A 255 0.58 -4.82 8.26
C ASP A 255 -0.94 -4.78 7.99
N ILE A 256 -1.47 -3.61 7.66
CA ILE A 256 -2.91 -3.29 7.71
C ILE A 256 -3.38 -2.42 6.55
N ASN A 257 -4.69 -2.40 6.37
CA ASN A 257 -5.42 -1.37 5.64
C ASN A 257 -5.91 -0.36 6.68
N GLU A 258 -5.47 0.89 6.59
CA GLU A 258 -5.79 2.00 7.50
C GLU A 258 -6.49 3.12 6.70
N LEU A 259 -7.44 3.81 7.32
CA LEU A 259 -8.22 4.87 6.67
C LEU A 259 -8.36 6.09 7.59
N TYR A 260 -8.18 7.28 7.01
CA TYR A 260 -8.62 8.54 7.58
C TYR A 260 -9.60 9.18 6.59
N SER A 261 -10.84 9.43 7.01
CA SER A 261 -11.88 9.99 6.11
C SER A 261 -13.04 10.59 6.89
N GLN A 262 -13.86 11.38 6.23
CA GLN A 262 -15.07 11.97 6.76
C GLN A 262 -16.30 11.14 6.42
N VAL A 263 -17.24 11.05 7.37
CA VAL A 263 -18.57 10.48 7.15
C VAL A 263 -19.52 11.59 6.71
N GLY A 264 -19.86 11.57 5.42
CA GLY A 264 -20.80 12.50 4.81
C GLY A 264 -22.25 12.29 5.28
N THR A 265 -23.14 13.22 4.94
CA THR A 265 -24.56 13.21 5.35
C THR A 265 -25.38 12.00 4.85
N SER A 266 -24.81 11.21 3.94
CA SER A 266 -25.33 9.91 3.49
C SER A 266 -25.12 8.77 4.49
N GLY A 267 -24.34 8.99 5.56
CA GLY A 267 -23.89 7.95 6.48
C GLY A 267 -22.79 7.04 5.91
N ARG A 268 -22.12 7.45 4.82
CA ARG A 268 -20.98 6.76 4.21
C ARG A 268 -19.71 7.60 4.33
N SER A 269 -18.56 6.94 4.39
CA SER A 269 -17.26 7.61 4.22
C SER A 269 -17.01 7.95 2.74
N ASP A 270 -16.35 9.07 2.47
CA ASP A 270 -16.02 9.46 1.08
C ASP A 270 -15.02 8.49 0.43
N ALA A 271 -14.11 7.89 1.22
CA ALA A 271 -13.22 6.84 0.75
C ALA A 271 -13.93 5.59 0.21
N CYS A 272 -15.20 5.36 0.58
CA CYS A 272 -16.01 4.29 0.00
C CYS A 272 -16.32 4.54 -1.50
N VAL A 273 -16.20 5.77 -1.97
CA VAL A 273 -16.32 6.13 -3.40
C VAL A 273 -14.96 5.99 -4.08
N ASP A 274 -13.90 6.51 -3.46
CA ASP A 274 -12.55 6.51 -4.02
C ASP A 274 -11.93 5.11 -4.15
N MET A 275 -12.32 4.18 -3.27
CA MET A 275 -11.90 2.78 -3.32
C MET A 275 -12.83 1.86 -4.13
N ALA A 276 -13.94 2.38 -4.67
CA ALA A 276 -14.98 1.54 -5.29
C ALA A 276 -14.44 0.72 -6.48
N GLY A 277 -14.64 -0.60 -6.44
CA GLY A 277 -14.15 -1.55 -7.44
C GLY A 277 -12.63 -1.77 -7.42
N GLN A 278 -11.89 -1.15 -6.50
CA GLN A 278 -10.47 -1.42 -6.30
C GLN A 278 -10.28 -2.66 -5.40
N THR A 279 -9.15 -3.35 -5.57
CA THR A 279 -8.71 -4.41 -4.67
C THR A 279 -7.32 -4.08 -4.18
N PHE A 280 -7.14 -4.14 -2.86
CA PHE A 280 -5.86 -4.02 -2.20
C PHE A 280 -5.53 -5.33 -1.50
N GLU A 281 -4.29 -5.80 -1.63
CA GLU A 281 -3.79 -7.01 -1.02
C GLU A 281 -2.42 -6.76 -0.40
N SER A 282 -2.21 -7.36 0.78
CA SER A 282 -0.88 -7.52 1.38
C SER A 282 -0.66 -9.00 1.60
N SER A 283 0.48 -9.51 1.13
CA SER A 283 0.70 -10.95 0.93
C SER A 283 2.14 -11.35 1.21
N ASN A 284 2.36 -12.62 1.53
CA ASN A 284 3.67 -13.13 1.96
C ASN A 284 4.21 -12.38 3.20
N ILE A 285 3.32 -11.91 4.08
CA ILE A 285 3.71 -11.09 5.24
C ILE A 285 4.60 -11.95 6.16
N THR A 286 5.76 -11.39 6.52
CA THR A 286 6.79 -12.06 7.31
C THR A 286 7.28 -11.16 8.44
N VAL A 287 7.55 -11.77 9.59
CA VAL A 287 8.17 -11.13 10.75
C VAL A 287 9.59 -11.66 10.88
N ARG A 288 10.55 -10.76 11.07
CA ARG A 288 11.95 -11.09 11.34
C ARG A 288 12.18 -11.12 12.85
N ILE A 289 12.78 -12.21 13.32
CA ILE A 289 13.06 -12.45 14.74
C ILE A 289 14.50 -12.97 14.83
N ASN A 290 15.35 -12.29 15.59
CA ASN A 290 16.78 -12.59 15.76
C ASN A 290 17.48 -12.84 14.41
N GLY A 291 17.31 -11.92 13.47
CA GLY A 291 17.88 -11.96 12.13
C GLY A 291 17.14 -12.85 11.12
N SER A 292 16.26 -13.74 11.59
CA SER A 292 15.65 -14.82 10.80
C SER A 292 14.21 -14.49 10.38
N TRP A 293 13.90 -14.68 9.10
CA TRP A 293 12.55 -14.45 8.57
C TRP A 293 11.60 -15.62 8.88
N THR A 294 10.43 -15.30 9.41
CA THR A 294 9.32 -16.23 9.65
C THR A 294 8.05 -15.72 8.97
N ARG A 295 7.23 -16.62 8.40
CA ARG A 295 5.89 -16.25 7.89
C ARG A 295 5.04 -15.77 9.06
N ALA A 296 4.15 -14.79 8.84
CA ALA A 296 3.15 -14.44 9.84
C ALA A 296 2.30 -15.68 10.19
N SER A 297 2.05 -15.90 11.48
CA SER A 297 1.34 -17.05 12.04
C SER A 297 0.68 -16.68 13.37
N ALA A 298 -0.11 -17.58 13.95
CA ALA A 298 -0.67 -17.39 15.29
C ALA A 298 0.41 -17.28 16.40
N ASP A 299 1.67 -17.62 16.13
CA ASP A 299 2.77 -17.57 17.08
C ASP A 299 3.35 -16.14 17.18
N ASN A 300 3.57 -15.49 16.03
CA ASN A 300 4.19 -14.16 15.92
C ASN A 300 3.20 -13.01 15.63
N SER A 301 1.95 -13.33 15.30
CA SER A 301 0.93 -12.36 14.89
C SER A 301 -0.45 -12.62 15.51
N ASP A 302 -1.31 -11.61 15.48
CA ASP A 302 -2.74 -11.66 15.79
C ASP A 302 -3.52 -10.57 15.01
N THR A 303 -4.73 -10.22 15.45
CA THR A 303 -5.61 -9.21 14.84
C THR A 303 -6.04 -8.12 15.83
N THR A 304 -5.21 -7.76 16.81
CA THR A 304 -5.56 -6.80 17.89
C THR A 304 -5.99 -5.41 17.38
N TYR A 305 -5.61 -5.03 16.15
CA TYR A 305 -5.99 -3.75 15.53
C TYR A 305 -7.22 -3.81 14.60
N ASP A 306 -7.88 -4.97 14.48
CA ASP A 306 -9.08 -5.11 13.64
C ASP A 306 -10.26 -4.33 14.20
N SER A 307 -10.62 -3.26 13.49
CA SER A 307 -11.83 -2.48 13.73
C SER A 307 -13.06 -3.25 13.25
N PRO A 308 -14.20 -3.24 13.97
CA PRO A 308 -15.45 -3.83 13.50
C PRO A 308 -15.86 -3.25 12.14
N ALA A 309 -16.38 -4.07 11.22
CA ALA A 309 -16.62 -3.67 9.83
C ALA A 309 -17.46 -2.38 9.65
N GLY A 310 -18.42 -2.13 10.55
CA GLY A 310 -19.23 -0.90 10.52
C GLY A 310 -18.43 0.40 10.72
N SER A 311 -17.25 0.33 11.38
CA SER A 311 -16.39 1.48 11.70
C SER A 311 -15.80 2.16 10.45
N PHE A 312 -15.85 1.50 9.29
CA PHE A 312 -15.41 2.05 8.01
C PHE A 312 -16.50 2.87 7.30
N TYR A 313 -17.77 2.78 7.72
CA TYR A 313 -18.91 3.42 7.05
C TYR A 313 -19.01 3.08 5.54
N CYS A 314 -18.38 1.98 5.11
CA CYS A 314 -18.40 1.44 3.75
C CYS A 314 -19.09 0.07 3.75
N PRO A 315 -20.43 0.00 3.65
CA PRO A 315 -21.16 -1.27 3.78
C PRO A 315 -20.87 -2.26 2.65
N ASP A 316 -20.39 -1.80 1.50
CA ASP A 316 -20.00 -2.63 0.36
C ASP A 316 -18.54 -3.09 0.43
N ARG A 317 -17.72 -2.47 1.29
CA ARG A 317 -16.29 -2.80 1.43
C ARG A 317 -16.13 -4.08 2.23
N THR A 318 -15.33 -5.00 1.72
CA THR A 318 -15.04 -6.29 2.36
C THR A 318 -13.57 -6.40 2.75
N TYR A 319 -13.33 -7.11 3.86
CA TYR A 319 -12.00 -7.48 4.35
C TYR A 319 -11.94 -8.99 4.52
N GLN A 320 -10.84 -9.59 4.09
CA GLN A 320 -10.63 -11.03 4.15
C GLN A 320 -9.17 -11.34 4.47
N MET A 321 -8.97 -12.06 5.58
CA MET A 321 -7.76 -12.85 5.79
C MET A 321 -7.84 -14.07 4.85
N VAL A 322 -7.14 -14.00 3.73
CA VAL A 322 -7.12 -15.04 2.67
C VAL A 322 -6.25 -16.22 3.09
N SER A 323 -5.16 -15.95 3.81
CA SER A 323 -4.33 -16.95 4.48
C SER A 323 -3.86 -16.40 5.83
N ALA A 324 -3.71 -17.28 6.82
CA ALA A 324 -3.72 -16.91 8.23
C ALA A 324 -2.58 -15.95 8.60
N TYR A 325 -2.93 -14.69 8.87
CA TYR A 325 -2.02 -13.57 9.18
C TYR A 325 -1.02 -13.15 8.08
N ASP A 326 -0.89 -13.90 6.98
CA ASP A 326 0.13 -13.61 5.96
C ASP A 326 -0.41 -13.15 4.59
N HIS A 327 -1.72 -13.26 4.37
CA HIS A 327 -2.37 -12.72 3.17
C HIS A 327 -3.72 -12.09 3.53
N TRP A 328 -3.80 -10.78 3.39
CA TRP A 328 -5.02 -9.99 3.52
C TRP A 328 -5.45 -9.41 2.19
N LYS A 329 -6.77 -9.25 2.05
CA LYS A 329 -7.44 -8.62 0.92
C LYS A 329 -8.51 -7.66 1.42
N ALA A 330 -8.52 -6.45 0.88
CA ALA A 330 -9.61 -5.49 0.98
C ALA A 330 -10.17 -5.21 -0.42
N VAL A 331 -11.50 -5.21 -0.57
CA VAL A 331 -12.19 -4.83 -1.82
C VAL A 331 -13.19 -3.73 -1.49
N GLY A 332 -13.13 -2.62 -2.23
CA GLY A 332 -14.06 -1.48 -2.10
C GLY A 332 -15.19 -1.51 -3.13
#